data_AF-A0A2N2S518-F1
#
_entry.id   AF-A0A2N2S518-F1
#
_cell.length_a   1.000
_cell.length_b   1.000
_cell.length_c   1.000
_cell.angle_alpha   90.00
_cell.angle_beta   90.00
_cell.angle_gamma   90.00
#
_symmetry.space_group_name_H-M   'P 1'
#
loop_
_entity.id
_entity.type
_entity.pdbx_description
1 polymer ?
#
loop_
_entity_poly.entity_id
_entity_poly.type
_entity_poly.pdbx_seq_one_letter_code
_entity_poly.pdbx_strand_id
1 'polypeptide(L)' 'MNPLLQVREQGQQIWLDNLSRTLLNEGHLARFIAEDGVAGVTTNPAIFYKAISGGRYYE' A
#
# COMPACT_ATOMS: atom_id res chain seq x y z
N MET A 1 -19.87 2.20 3.93
CA MET A 1 -19.32 3.57 3.79
C MET A 1 -17.83 3.47 4.08
N ASN A 2 -16.96 3.85 3.14
CA ASN A 2 -15.50 3.71 3.29
C ASN A 2 -14.91 5.02 3.86
N PRO A 3 -14.39 5.04 5.12
CA PRO A 3 -13.85 6.25 5.72
C PRO A 3 -12.69 6.86 4.93
N LEU A 4 -11.89 6.04 4.23
CA LEU A 4 -10.76 6.52 3.43
C LEU A 4 -11.23 7.37 2.24
N LEU A 5 -12.34 6.97 1.61
CA LEU A 5 -12.96 7.74 0.54
C LEU A 5 -13.57 9.05 1.05
N GLN A 6 -14.07 9.10 2.28
CA GLN A 6 -14.57 10.33 2.89
C GLN A 6 -13.45 11.34 3.17
N VAL A 7 -12.28 10.88 3.60
CA VAL A 7 -11.11 11.75 3.77
C VAL A 7 -10.71 12.39 2.43
N ARG A 8 -10.82 11.64 1.34
CA ARG A 8 -10.58 12.15 -0.02
C ARG A 8 -11.58 13.23 -0.43
N GLU A 9 -12.84 13.13 -0.03
CA GLU A 9 -13.85 14.17 -0.25
C GLU A 9 -13.51 15.48 0.47
N GLN A 10 -12.73 15.41 1.56
CA GLN A 10 -12.19 16.60 2.26
C GLN A 10 -10.90 17.14 1.63
N GLY A 11 -10.45 16.57 0.49
CA GLY A 11 -9.24 17.01 -0.23
C GLY A 11 -7.92 16.44 0.29
N GLN A 12 -7.95 15.48 1.23
CA GLN A 12 -6.74 14.84 1.75
C GLN A 12 -6.46 13.50 1.03
N GLN A 13 -5.19 13.23 0.74
CA GLN A 13 -4.75 12.00 0.11
C GLN A 13 -4.27 10.99 1.16
N ILE A 14 -4.73 9.74 1.04
CA ILE A 14 -4.28 8.62 1.87
C ILE A 14 -3.18 7.87 1.13
N TRP A 15 -2.05 7.69 1.81
CA TRP A 15 -0.88 6.98 1.29
C TRP A 15 -0.63 5.73 2.13
N LEU A 16 -0.17 4.66 1.48
CA LEU A 16 0.20 3.42 2.14
C LEU A 16 1.69 3.44 2.50
N ASP A 17 2.01 3.39 3.80
CA ASP A 17 3.39 3.32 4.28
C ASP A 17 3.94 1.89 4.30
N ASN A 18 3.87 1.23 3.14
CA ASN A 18 4.41 -0.10 2.93
C ASN A 18 4.51 -0.42 1.44
N LEU A 19 5.52 -1.21 1.06
CA LEU A 19 5.62 -1.79 -0.27
C LEU A 19 6.37 -3.13 -0.21
N SER A 20 5.81 -4.16 -0.84
CA SER A 20 6.46 -5.46 -1.00
C SER A 20 6.02 -6.11 -2.32
N ARG A 21 6.83 -7.04 -2.83
CA ARG A 21 6.45 -7.86 -3.99
C ARG A 21 5.16 -8.65 -3.77
N THR A 22 4.88 -9.10 -2.54
CA THR A 22 3.60 -9.74 -2.19
C THR A 22 2.43 -8.79 -2.46
N LEU A 23 2.53 -7.55 -1.97
CA LEU A 23 1.48 -6.54 -2.15
C LEU A 23 1.20 -6.24 -3.63
N LEU A 24 2.24 -6.31 -4.48
CA LEU A 24 2.14 -6.12 -5.92
C LEU A 24 1.60 -7.36 -6.63
N ASN A 25 2.23 -8.51 -6.42
CA ASN A 25 1.98 -9.73 -7.18
C ASN A 25 0.65 -10.40 -6.82
N GLU A 26 0.16 -10.21 -5.59
CA GLU A 26 -1.14 -10.73 -5.14
C GLU A 26 -2.28 -9.73 -5.41
N GLY A 27 -2.02 -8.60 -6.07
CA GLY A 27 -3.03 -7.62 -6.46
C GLY A 27 -3.58 -6.76 -5.32
N HIS A 28 -3.02 -6.86 -4.11
CA HIS A 28 -3.49 -6.10 -2.95
C HIS A 28 -3.38 -4.60 -3.15
N LEU A 29 -2.26 -4.11 -3.71
CA LEU A 29 -2.09 -2.68 -3.97
C LEU A 29 -3.12 -2.19 -5.01
N ALA A 30 -3.37 -2.97 -6.06
CA ALA A 30 -4.36 -2.62 -7.07
C ALA A 30 -5.77 -2.51 -6.46
N ARG A 31 -6.11 -3.44 -5.56
CA ARG A 31 -7.36 -3.41 -4.82
C ARG A 31 -7.47 -2.16 -3.93
N PHE A 32 -6.42 -1.83 -3.18
CA PHE A 32 -6.41 -0.64 -2.32
C PHE A 32 -6.54 0.67 -3.12
N ILE A 33 -5.98 0.73 -4.32
CA ILE A 33 -6.19 1.89 -5.21
C ILE A 33 -7.65 1.95 -5.65
N ALA A 34 -8.21 0.84 -6.13
CA ALA A 34 -9.54 0.79 -6.72
C ALA A 34 -10.68 0.95 -5.70
N GLU A 35 -10.56 0.31 -4.54
CA GLU A 35 -11.63 0.21 -3.54
C GLU A 35 -11.45 1.22 -2.39
N ASP A 36 -10.22 1.51 -2.00
CA ASP A 36 -9.89 2.35 -0.83
C ASP A 36 -9.38 3.75 -1.19
N GLY A 37 -9.09 4.00 -2.46
CA GLY A 37 -8.61 5.31 -2.93
C GLY A 37 -7.20 5.65 -2.46
N VAL A 38 -6.36 4.65 -2.19
CA VAL A 38 -4.93 4.86 -1.93
C VAL A 38 -4.30 5.61 -3.10
N ALA A 39 -3.70 6.76 -2.81
CA ALA A 39 -3.21 7.71 -3.81
C ALA A 39 -1.67 7.74 -3.93
N GLY A 40 -0.97 7.02 -3.05
CA GLY A 40 0.49 6.96 -3.03
C GLY A 40 1.00 5.83 -2.14
N VAL A 41 2.29 5.52 -2.30
CA VAL A 41 3.01 4.56 -1.47
C VAL A 41 4.32 5.16 -1.01
N THR A 42 4.75 4.85 0.21
CA THR A 42 6.06 5.21 0.72
C THR A 42 6.87 3.98 1.06
N THR A 43 8.19 4.15 0.94
CA THR A 43 9.16 3.13 1.36
C THR A 43 10.23 3.79 2.22
N ASN A 44 10.86 2.98 3.05
CA ASN A 44 12.04 3.35 3.82
C ASN A 44 12.91 2.10 4.02
N PRO A 45 14.18 2.24 4.49
CA PRO A 45 15.07 1.09 4.65
C PRO A 45 14.53 -0.04 5.55
N ALA A 46 13.77 0.28 6.60
CA ALA A 46 13.18 -0.73 7.49
C ALA A 46 12.06 -1.51 6.79
N ILE A 47 11.21 -0.83 6.02
CA ILE A 47 10.17 -1.47 5.19
C ILE A 47 10.83 -2.42 4.17
N PHE A 48 11.88 -1.99 3.49
CA PHE A 48 12.61 -2.83 2.54
C PHE A 48 13.24 -4.05 3.21
N TYR A 49 13.93 -3.86 4.34
CA TYR A 49 14.52 -4.95 5.09
C TYR A 49 13.47 -6.00 5.50
N LYS A 50 12.30 -5.55 5.97
CA LYS A 50 11.18 -6.43 6.33
C LYS A 50 10.62 -7.17 5.11
N ALA A 51 10.48 -6.49 3.97
CA ALA A 51 9.97 -7.08 2.75
C ALA A 51 10.87 -8.20 2.21
N ILE A 52 12.20 -8.00 2.27
CA ILE A 52 13.19 -8.97 1.79
C ILE A 52 13.37 -10.13 2.78
N SER A 53 13.41 -9.85 4.09
CA SER A 53 13.69 -10.89 5.10
C SER A 53 12.57 -11.91 5.32
N GLY A 54 11.33 -11.60 4.95
CA GLY A 54 10.17 -12.50 5.16
C GLY A 54 9.27 -12.69 3.94
N GLY A 55 9.66 -12.20 2.77
CA GLY A 55 8.82 -12.25 1.57
C GLY A 55 9.16 -13.43 0.67
N ARG A 56 8.21 -14.35 0.45
CA ARG A 56 8.32 -15.47 -0.51
C ARG A 56 8.82 -15.06 -1.90
N TYR A 57 8.49 -13.84 -2.33
CA TYR A 57 8.90 -13.30 -3.62
C TYR A 57 10.32 -12.69 -3.63
N TYR A 58 11.07 -12.83 -2.54
CA TYR A 58 12.46 -12.41 -2.37
C TYR A 58 13.39 -13.53 -1.90
N GLU A 59 12.89 -14.79 -1.88
CA GLU A 59 13.70 -16.01 -1.68
C GLU A 59 14.63 -16.28 -2.88
#